data_AF-A0A7K7AWA7-F1
#
_entry.id   AF-A0A7K7AWA7-F1
#
_cell.length_a   1.000
_cell.length_b   1.000
_cell.length_c   1.000
_cell.angle_alpha   90.00
_cell.angle_beta   90.00
_cell.angle_gamma   90.00
#
_symmetry.space_group_name_H-M   'P 1'
#
loop_
_entity.id
_entity.type
_entity.pdbx_description
1 polymer ?
#
loop_
_entity_poly.entity_id
_entity_poly.type
_entity_poly.pdbx_seq_one_letter_code
_entity_poly.pdbx_strand_id
1 'polypeptide(L)'
;QGPALSPQVGSHRDISSESLALFRLLEPRIEILVLGTGDRVERLHPALMKHMRACGIAVEVQDTVNACATFNFLMSEKRLTAAALIPP
;
A
#
# COMPACT_ATOMS: atom_id res chain seq x y z
N GLN A 1 -16.43 4.28 -11.56
CA GLN A 1 -16.06 2.87 -11.74
C GLN A 1 -14.64 2.87 -12.31
N GLY A 2 -13.61 2.98 -11.47
CA GLY A 2 -12.20 2.99 -11.91
C GLY A 2 -11.65 1.57 -11.98
N PRO A 3 -10.64 1.29 -12.82
CA PRO A 3 -10.08 -0.06 -12.95
C PRO A 3 -9.34 -0.45 -11.67
N ALA A 4 -9.80 -1.54 -11.03
CA ALA A 4 -9.05 -2.21 -9.99
C ALA A 4 -7.94 -3.03 -10.66
N LEU A 5 -6.71 -2.51 -10.65
CA LEU A 5 -5.51 -3.29 -11.00
C LEU A 5 -5.11 -4.07 -9.75
N SER A 6 -5.35 -5.39 -9.75
CA SER A 6 -4.88 -6.30 -8.70
C SER A 6 -3.51 -6.85 -9.08
N PRO A 7 -2.39 -6.35 -8.52
CA PRO A 7 -1.15 -7.12 -8.57
C PRO A 7 -1.38 -8.42 -7.78
N GLN A 8 -1.11 -9.57 -8.40
CA GLN A 8 -1.11 -10.87 -7.73
C GLN A 8 -0.01 -10.90 -6.67
N VAL A 9 -0.35 -10.45 -5.46
CA VAL A 9 0.48 -10.57 -4.26
C VAL A 9 -0.18 -11.66 -3.43
N GLY A 10 0.28 -12.90 -3.61
CA GLY A 10 -0.24 -14.06 -2.87
C GLY A 10 0.35 -14.15 -1.46
N SER A 11 1.46 -13.44 -1.20
CA SER A 11 2.12 -13.38 0.09
C SER A 11 2.87 -12.06 0.25
N HIS A 12 3.17 -11.65 1.50
CA HIS A 12 3.98 -10.45 1.79
C HIS A 12 5.37 -10.50 1.13
N ARG A 13 5.84 -11.70 0.76
CA ARG A 13 7.10 -11.93 0.04
C ARG A 13 7.10 -11.40 -1.38
N ASP A 14 5.93 -11.19 -1.99
CA ASP A 14 5.79 -10.64 -3.34
C ASP A 14 5.77 -9.09 -3.33
N ILE A 15 5.89 -8.47 -2.16
CA ILE A 15 5.94 -7.01 -2.02
C ILE A 15 7.37 -6.53 -2.35
N SER A 16 7.53 -5.94 -3.53
CA SER A 16 8.78 -5.40 -4.07
C SER A 16 8.59 -4.01 -4.65
N SER A 17 9.68 -3.36 -5.06
CA SER A 17 9.62 -2.04 -5.73
C SER A 17 8.84 -2.10 -7.04
N GLU A 18 8.85 -3.25 -7.69
CA GLU A 18 8.18 -3.51 -8.97
C GLU A 18 6.68 -3.73 -8.74
N SER A 19 6.28 -4.53 -7.76
CA SER A 19 4.85 -4.72 -7.45
C SER A 19 4.20 -3.44 -6.93
N LEU A 20 4.97 -2.57 -6.24
CA LEU A 20 4.51 -1.24 -5.82
C LEU A 20 4.67 -0.16 -6.91
N ALA A 21 5.27 -0.48 -8.07
CA ALA A 21 5.53 0.50 -9.12
C ALA A 21 4.24 1.12 -9.66
N LEU A 22 3.17 0.33 -9.74
CA LEU A 22 1.81 0.71 -10.12
C LEU A 22 1.37 2.00 -9.41
N PHE A 23 1.59 2.09 -8.10
CA PHE A 23 1.09 3.20 -7.29
C PHE A 23 1.73 4.55 -7.65
N ARG A 24 2.92 4.51 -8.29
CA ARG A 24 3.60 5.72 -8.78
C ARG A 24 2.99 6.26 -10.07
N LEU A 25 2.16 5.47 -10.75
CA LEU A 25 1.51 5.82 -12.01
C LEU A 25 0.08 6.35 -11.81
N LEU A 26 -0.41 6.40 -10.56
CA LEU A 26 -1.75 6.91 -10.27
C LEU A 26 -1.81 8.44 -10.40
N GLU A 27 -2.91 8.93 -10.97
CA GLU A 27 -3.24 10.36 -11.06
C GLU A 27 -4.59 10.64 -10.39
N PRO A 28 -4.67 11.61 -9.46
CA PRO A 28 -3.55 12.36 -8.86
C PRO A 28 -2.59 11.45 -8.08
N ARG A 29 -1.32 11.84 -8.00
CA ARG A 29 -0.27 11.09 -7.30
C ARG A 29 -0.66 10.88 -5.84
N ILE A 30 -0.60 9.64 -5.37
CA ILE A 30 -0.83 9.34 -3.96
C ILE A 30 0.33 9.81 -3.09
N GLU A 31 0.01 10.20 -1.86
CA GLU A 31 0.96 10.57 -0.82
C GLU A 31 1.16 9.44 0.19
N ILE A 32 0.14 8.61 0.39
CA ILE A 32 0.12 7.54 1.41
C ILE A 32 -0.30 6.23 0.76
N LEU A 33 0.46 5.17 1.01
CA LEU A 33 0.11 3.80 0.70
C LEU A 33 -0.07 3.03 2.01
N VAL A 34 -1.30 2.57 2.28
CA VAL A 34 -1.59 1.68 3.39
C VAL A 34 -1.41 0.23 2.93
N LEU A 35 -0.52 -0.50 3.57
CA LEU A 35 -0.14 -1.85 3.19
C LEU A 35 -0.55 -2.86 4.27
N GLY A 36 -1.58 -3.63 3.97
CA GLY A 36 -2.09 -4.73 4.79
C GLY A 36 -1.36 -6.03 4.47
N THR A 37 -0.71 -6.63 5.46
CA THR A 37 0.18 -7.79 5.28
C THR A 37 -0.45 -9.14 5.66
N GLY A 38 -1.78 -9.20 5.81
CA GLY A 38 -2.54 -10.39 6.21
C GLY A 38 -2.89 -10.36 7.68
N ASP A 39 -2.83 -11.52 8.34
CA ASP A 39 -3.17 -11.70 9.77
C ASP A 39 -2.28 -10.93 10.76
N ARG A 40 -1.09 -10.53 10.33
CA ARG A 40 -0.10 -9.86 11.19
C ARG A 40 0.72 -8.87 10.39
N VAL A 41 1.31 -7.92 11.10
CA VAL A 41 2.28 -6.97 10.54
C VAL A 41 3.56 -7.72 10.15
N GLU A 42 3.87 -7.74 8.87
CA GLU A 42 5.13 -8.29 8.36
C GLU A 42 6.16 -7.18 8.11
N ARG A 43 7.44 -7.49 8.34
CA ARG A 43 8.53 -6.53 8.11
C ARG A 43 8.86 -6.44 6.63
N LEU A 44 8.72 -5.24 6.08
CA LEU A 44 9.21 -4.93 4.74
C LEU A 44 10.70 -4.64 4.74
N HIS A 45 11.35 -4.94 3.61
CA HIS A 45 12.75 -4.64 3.42
C HIS A 45 13.00 -3.12 3.52
N PRO A 46 13.95 -2.63 4.34
CA PRO A 46 14.17 -1.19 4.53
C PRO A 46 14.47 -0.42 3.24
N ALA A 47 15.12 -1.09 2.27
CA ALA A 47 15.39 -0.52 0.95
C ALA A 47 14.10 -0.16 0.20
N LEU A 48 13.05 -0.99 0.31
CA LEU A 48 11.75 -0.73 -0.29
C LEU A 48 11.09 0.50 0.34
N MET A 49 11.10 0.58 1.68
CA MET A 49 10.58 1.74 2.41
C MET A 49 11.32 3.03 2.06
N LYS A 50 12.63 2.95 1.82
CA LYS A 50 13.44 4.08 1.37
C LYS A 50 13.09 4.48 -0.07
N HIS A 51 12.93 3.50 -0.96
CA HIS A 51 12.56 3.72 -2.37
C HIS A 51 11.21 4.42 -2.52
N MET A 52 10.19 3.95 -1.80
CA MET A 52 8.86 4.55 -1.82
C MET A 52 8.87 5.99 -1.28
N ARG A 53 9.60 6.23 -0.19
CA ARG A 53 9.80 7.59 0.35
C ARG A 53 10.52 8.52 -0.62
N ALA A 54 11.56 8.03 -1.32
CA ALA A 54 12.21 8.80 -2.38
C ALA A 54 11.25 9.10 -3.55
N CYS A 55 10.28 8.23 -3.78
CA CYS A 55 9.16 8.46 -4.68
C CYS A 55 8.02 9.28 -4.04
N GLY A 56 8.23 10.00 -2.93
CA GLY A 56 7.22 10.87 -2.32
C GLY A 56 5.99 10.15 -1.76
N ILE A 57 6.05 8.82 -1.59
CA ILE A 57 4.95 8.01 -1.07
C ILE A 57 5.36 7.51 0.33
N ALA A 58 4.60 7.91 1.34
CA ALA A 58 4.69 7.32 2.67
C ALA A 58 4.03 5.93 2.67
N VAL A 59 4.66 4.95 3.29
CA VAL A 59 4.11 3.59 3.40
C VAL A 59 3.82 3.29 4.86
N GLU A 60 2.57 2.94 5.16
CA GLU A 60 2.12 2.49 6.48
C GLU A 60 1.83 0.99 6.42
N VAL A 61 2.55 0.21 7.24
CA VAL A 61 2.45 -1.26 7.24
C VAL A 61 1.66 -1.71 8.44
N GLN A 62 0.58 -2.45 8.21
CA GLN A 62 -0.33 -2.96 9.24
C GLN A 62 -0.76 -4.40 8.91
N ASP A 63 -1.41 -5.08 9.85
CA ASP A 63 -2.27 -6.22 9.49
C ASP A 63 -3.46 -5.71 8.67
N THR A 64 -4.09 -6.59 7.91
CA THR A 64 -5.09 -6.21 6.92
C THR A 64 -6.34 -5.60 7.55
N VAL A 65 -6.72 -6.02 8.77
CA VAL A 65 -7.89 -5.48 9.47
C VAL A 65 -7.66 -4.01 9.84
N ASN A 66 -6.51 -3.70 10.44
CA ASN A 66 -6.14 -2.34 10.78
C ASN A 66 -5.89 -1.47 9.54
N ALA A 67 -5.26 -2.03 8.49
CA ALA A 67 -5.06 -1.35 7.21
C ALA A 67 -6.38 -0.90 6.56
N CYS A 68 -7.42 -1.74 6.61
CA CYS A 68 -8.75 -1.36 6.12
C CYS A 68 -9.32 -0.14 6.87
N ALA A 69 -9.19 -0.13 8.20
CA ALA A 69 -9.69 0.97 9.02
C ALA A 69 -8.93 2.29 8.72
N THR A 70 -7.60 2.23 8.65
CA THR A 70 -6.75 3.38 8.31
C THR A 70 -7.06 3.92 6.91
N PHE A 71 -7.20 3.04 5.91
CA PHE A 71 -7.54 3.45 4.55
C PHE A 71 -8.90 4.16 4.50
N ASN A 72 -9.93 3.60 5.16
CA ASN A 72 -11.26 4.20 5.21
C ASN A 72 -11.21 5.59 5.87
N PHE A 73 -10.45 5.74 6.95
CA PHE A 73 -10.26 7.02 7.62
C PHE A 73 -9.59 8.05 6.67
N LEU A 74 -8.47 7.70 6.04
CA LEU A 74 -7.76 8.58 5.12
C LEU A 74 -8.60 8.97 3.90
N MET A 75 -9.39 8.02 3.38
CA MET A 75 -10.36 8.28 2.30
C MET A 75 -11.44 9.28 2.74
N SER A 76 -11.95 9.16 3.97
CA SER A 76 -12.96 10.10 4.50
C SER A 76 -12.42 11.53 4.65
N GLU A 77 -11.13 11.64 4.96
CA GLU A 77 -10.38 12.90 5.02
C GLU A 77 -9.97 13.44 3.64
N LYS A 78 -10.39 12.76 2.55
CA LYS A 78 -10.04 13.11 1.15
C LYS A 78 -8.53 13.21 0.91
N ARG A 79 -7.74 12.42 1.62
CA ARG A 79 -6.30 12.31 1.40
C ARG A 79 -6.03 11.57 0.09
N LEU A 80 -4.92 11.91 -0.57
CA LEU A 80 -4.43 11.18 -1.73
C LEU A 80 -3.81 9.86 -1.26
N THR A 81 -4.65 8.84 -1.04
CA THR A 81 -4.24 7.56 -0.47
C THR A 81 -4.59 6.39 -1.39
N ALA A 82 -3.83 5.30 -1.27
CA ALA A 82 -4.18 3.99 -1.82
C ALA A 82 -3.96 2.89 -0.78
N ALA A 83 -4.54 1.72 -1.02
CA ALA A 83 -4.30 0.54 -0.20
C ALA A 83 -3.86 -0.65 -1.06
N ALA A 84 -2.96 -1.46 -0.50
CA ALA A 84 -2.60 -2.79 -0.99
C ALA A 84 -2.83 -3.76 0.17
N LEU A 85 -3.74 -4.72 0.01
CA LEU A 85 -4.21 -5.56 1.10
C LEU A 85 -4.05 -7.03 0.73
N ILE A 86 -3.30 -7.77 1.55
CA ILE A 86 -3.21 -9.22 1.46
C ILE A 86 -4.35 -9.81 2.30
N PRO A 87 -5.22 -10.66 1.75
CA PRO A 87 -6.22 -11.36 2.55
C PRO A 87 -5.57 -12.16 3.70
N PRO A 88 -6.24 -12.30 4.84
CA PRO A 88 -5.82 -13.23 5.88
C PRO A 88 -5.76 -14.67 5.35
#